data_AF-A0A2N9JB74-F1
#
_entry.id   AF-A0A2N9JB74-F1
#
_cell.length_a   1.000
_cell.length_b   1.000
_cell.length_c   1.000
_cell.angle_alpha   90.00
_cell.angle_beta   90.00
_cell.angle_gamma   90.00
#
_symmetry.space_group_name_H-M   'P 1'
#
loop_
_entity.id
_entity.type
_entity.pdbx_description
1 polymer ?
#
loop_
_entity_poly.entity_id
_entity_poly.type
_entity_poly.pdbx_seq_one_letter_code
_entity_poly.pdbx_strand_id
1 'polypeptide(L)'
;MSYSCLNKVDILKSKFGFDEAFNYKEEHDLDATLKRCFPEGIDIYFESVGGKMLDAVLLNMRLHGRIAIAGMISQYNLDQPEGVRNLLKEYVEDIAEGLENGPAALVGMFSGHNVGKQVVVVARE
;
A
#
# COMPACT_ATOMS: atom_id res chain seq x y z
N MET A 1 22.29 3.61 -24.87
CA MET A 1 22.97 3.84 -23.57
C MET A 1 22.26 3.01 -22.51
N SER A 2 22.81 1.85 -22.11
CA SER A 2 22.28 1.11 -20.97
C SER A 2 22.81 1.73 -19.68
N TYR A 3 21.97 2.50 -18.99
CA TYR A 3 22.28 2.93 -17.64
C TYR A 3 22.21 1.71 -16.71
N SER A 4 23.30 1.39 -16.01
CA SER A 4 23.31 0.39 -14.95
C SER A 4 22.37 0.82 -13.81
N CYS A 5 21.91 -0.12 -12.99
CA CYS A 5 20.95 0.22 -11.92
C CYS A 5 21.54 1.19 -10.88
N LEU A 6 22.84 1.09 -10.58
CA LEU A 6 23.57 2.04 -9.73
C LEU A 6 23.52 3.47 -10.31
N ASN A 7 23.69 3.59 -11.63
CA ASN A 7 23.64 4.89 -12.30
C ASN A 7 22.26 5.57 -12.17
N LYS A 8 21.16 4.81 -12.09
CA LYS A 8 19.82 5.38 -11.90
C LYS A 8 19.64 5.99 -10.51
N VAL A 9 20.11 5.30 -9.47
CA VAL A 9 20.06 5.79 -8.07
C VAL A 9 20.84 7.09 -7.95
N ASP A 10 22.05 7.13 -8.50
CA ASP A 10 22.89 8.33 -8.48
C ASP A 10 22.24 9.50 -9.20
N ILE A 11 21.62 9.26 -10.36
CA ILE A 11 20.90 10.30 -11.11
C ILE A 11 19.69 10.84 -10.31
N LEU A 12 18.95 9.97 -9.61
CA LEU A 12 17.80 10.40 -8.79
C LEU A 12 18.24 11.39 -7.71
N LYS A 13 19.33 11.09 -6.98
CA LYS A 13 19.83 11.97 -5.92
C LYS A 13 20.53 13.21 -6.48
N SER A 14 21.49 13.03 -7.39
CA SER A 14 22.36 14.11 -7.86
C SER A 14 21.70 15.08 -8.84
N LYS A 15 20.84 14.58 -9.75
CA LYS A 15 20.25 15.38 -10.83
C LYS A 15 18.81 15.80 -10.54
N PHE A 16 18.02 14.89 -9.99
CA PHE A 16 16.60 15.14 -9.74
C PHE A 16 16.29 15.60 -8.32
N GLY A 17 17.28 15.59 -7.43
CA GLY A 17 17.16 16.18 -6.08
C GLY A 17 16.30 15.37 -5.13
N PHE A 18 16.18 14.06 -5.34
CA PHE A 18 15.53 13.18 -4.36
C PHE A 18 16.40 13.06 -3.11
N ASP A 19 15.79 13.16 -1.93
CA ASP A 19 16.48 13.02 -0.65
C ASP A 19 17.13 11.63 -0.52
N GLU A 20 16.37 10.59 -0.84
CA GLU A 20 16.84 9.20 -0.82
C GLU A 20 16.37 8.40 -2.04
N ALA A 21 17.19 7.44 -2.44
CA ALA A 21 16.89 6.49 -3.51
C ALA A 21 17.68 5.19 -3.28
N PHE A 22 17.10 4.06 -3.69
CA PHE A 22 17.72 2.75 -3.56
C PHE A 22 17.45 1.86 -4.77
N ASN A 23 18.31 0.87 -4.99
CA ASN A 23 18.13 -0.10 -6.06
C ASN A 23 17.36 -1.32 -5.53
N TYR A 24 16.05 -1.36 -5.78
CA TYR A 24 15.16 -2.43 -5.32
C TYR A 24 15.59 -3.86 -5.76
N LYS A 25 16.46 -4.02 -6.77
CA LYS A 25 16.96 -5.32 -7.21
C LYS A 25 18.07 -5.88 -6.33
N GLU A 26 18.73 -5.01 -5.56
CA GLU A 26 19.81 -5.37 -4.64
C GLU A 26 19.32 -5.48 -3.19
N GLU A 27 18.08 -5.06 -2.93
CA GLU A 27 17.49 -5.14 -1.60
C GLU A 27 16.90 -6.54 -1.34
N HIS A 28 17.37 -7.17 -0.28
CA HIS A 28 16.83 -8.46 0.19
C HIS A 28 15.48 -8.31 0.89
N ASP A 29 15.25 -7.17 1.54
CA ASP A 29 14.05 -6.85 2.29
C ASP A 29 13.59 -5.42 2.00
N LEU A 30 12.46 -5.30 1.29
CA LEU A 30 11.88 -4.01 0.92
C LEU A 30 11.23 -3.32 2.11
N ASP A 31 10.66 -4.04 3.08
CA ASP A 31 10.06 -3.44 4.28
C ASP A 31 11.14 -2.77 5.13
N ALA A 32 12.22 -3.49 5.42
CA ALA A 32 13.35 -2.93 6.16
C ALA A 32 13.99 -1.74 5.44
N THR A 33 14.08 -1.81 4.10
CA THR A 33 14.60 -0.71 3.29
C THR A 33 13.71 0.53 3.37
N LEU A 34 12.40 0.35 3.23
CA LEU A 34 11.44 1.46 3.32
C LEU A 34 11.45 2.09 4.71
N LYS A 35 11.52 1.30 5.79
CA LYS A 35 11.65 1.84 7.17
C LYS A 35 12.90 2.68 7.37
N ARG A 36 14.02 2.28 6.74
CA ARG A 36 15.27 3.04 6.79
C ARG A 36 15.13 4.40 6.08
N CYS A 37 14.43 4.44 4.95
CA CYS A 37 14.21 5.66 4.18
C CYS A 37 13.09 6.55 4.76
N PHE A 38 12.07 5.94 5.35
CA PHE A 38 10.86 6.59 5.87
C PHE A 38 10.60 6.14 7.31
N PRO A 39 11.42 6.57 8.28
CA PRO A 39 11.29 6.13 9.68
C PRO A 39 9.94 6.51 10.32
N GLU A 40 9.27 7.54 9.78
CA GLU A 40 7.94 7.99 10.23
C GLU A 40 6.79 7.48 9.35
N GLY A 41 7.09 6.64 8.35
CA GLY A 41 6.16 6.11 7.36
C GLY A 41 5.92 7.02 6.14
N ILE A 42 5.06 6.54 5.23
CA ILE A 42 4.81 7.12 3.90
C ILE A 42 3.43 7.77 3.87
N ASP A 43 3.37 9.08 3.60
CA ASP A 43 2.10 9.82 3.47
C ASP A 43 1.48 9.73 2.06
N ILE A 44 2.32 9.60 1.02
CA ILE A 44 1.90 9.53 -0.38
C ILE A 44 2.78 8.53 -1.11
N TYR A 45 2.16 7.56 -1.78
CA TYR A 45 2.83 6.65 -2.68
C TYR A 45 2.30 6.79 -4.10
N PHE A 46 3.20 7.06 -5.06
CA PHE A 46 2.88 7.07 -6.48
C PHE A 46 3.16 5.69 -7.07
N GLU A 47 2.11 4.91 -7.29
CA GLU A 47 2.19 3.51 -7.68
C GLU A 47 2.26 3.36 -9.21
N SER A 48 3.33 2.74 -9.70
CA SER A 48 3.57 2.45 -11.13
C SER A 48 3.99 1.00 -11.40
N VAL A 49 4.29 0.23 -10.35
CA VAL A 49 4.97 -1.07 -10.39
C VAL A 49 4.10 -2.21 -9.85
N GLY A 50 3.44 -2.04 -8.70
CA GLY A 50 2.67 -3.09 -8.04
C GLY A 50 3.53 -4.21 -7.41
N GLY A 51 2.90 -5.34 -7.11
CA GLY A 51 3.57 -6.54 -6.59
C GLY A 51 4.26 -6.31 -5.24
N LYS A 52 5.45 -6.90 -5.06
CA LYS A 52 6.19 -6.88 -3.79
C LYS A 52 6.50 -5.46 -3.25
N MET A 53 6.66 -4.48 -4.15
CA MET A 53 6.88 -3.09 -3.73
C MET A 53 5.62 -2.51 -3.09
N LEU A 54 4.45 -2.70 -3.71
CA LEU A 54 3.16 -2.26 -3.15
C LEU A 54 2.89 -2.92 -1.80
N ASP A 55 3.11 -4.23 -1.72
CA ASP A 55 2.90 -5.01 -0.49
C ASP A 55 3.77 -4.47 0.67
N ALA A 56 5.02 -4.07 0.38
CA ALA A 56 5.93 -3.49 1.36
C ALA A 56 5.58 -2.03 1.69
N VAL A 57 5.15 -1.24 0.71
CA VAL A 57 4.72 0.14 0.94
C VAL A 57 3.50 0.19 1.83
N LEU A 58 2.50 -0.67 1.59
CA LEU A 58 1.29 -0.73 2.43
C LEU A 58 1.65 -0.84 3.91
N LEU A 59 2.58 -1.73 4.27
CA LEU A 59 3.05 -1.91 5.66
C LEU A 59 3.77 -0.70 6.27
N ASN A 60 4.14 0.27 5.45
CA ASN A 60 4.88 1.48 5.85
C ASN A 60 4.06 2.75 5.61
N MET A 61 2.77 2.64 5.27
CA MET A 61 1.90 3.79 5.10
C MET A 61 1.60 4.44 6.46
N ARG A 62 1.49 5.77 6.44
CA ARG A 62 0.94 6.52 7.57
C ARG A 62 -0.58 6.48 7.54
N LEU A 63 -1.20 6.61 8.71
CA LEU A 63 -2.64 6.82 8.80
C LEU A 63 -3.04 8.03 7.93
N HIS A 64 -4.10 7.85 7.12
CA HIS A 64 -4.55 8.81 6.10
C HIS A 64 -3.58 9.04 4.93
N GLY A 65 -2.57 8.17 4.77
CA GLY A 65 -1.72 8.16 3.61
C GLY A 65 -2.51 7.81 2.34
N ARG A 66 -2.01 8.25 1.18
CA ARG A 66 -2.70 8.08 -0.12
C ARG A 66 -1.84 7.35 -1.11
N ILE A 67 -2.46 6.48 -1.90
CA ILE A 67 -1.80 5.78 -2.99
C ILE A 67 -2.43 6.24 -4.31
N ALA A 68 -1.62 6.88 -5.17
CA ALA A 68 -2.02 7.28 -6.51
C ALA A 68 -1.61 6.18 -7.49
N ILE A 69 -2.59 5.42 -7.99
CA ILE A 69 -2.33 4.29 -8.88
C ILE A 69 -2.27 4.78 -10.33
N ALA A 70 -1.06 4.82 -10.89
CA ALA A 70 -0.80 5.06 -12.30
C ALA A 70 -0.68 3.74 -13.09
N GLY A 71 -0.17 2.68 -12.47
CA GLY A 71 -0.03 1.37 -13.10
C GLY A 71 0.62 0.31 -12.22
N MET A 72 0.67 -0.92 -12.71
CA MET A 72 1.28 -2.07 -12.02
C MET A 72 2.13 -2.91 -12.99
N ILE A 73 3.18 -2.30 -13.57
CA ILE A 73 3.94 -2.91 -14.68
C ILE A 73 4.56 -4.28 -14.34
N SER A 74 4.80 -4.57 -13.06
CA SER A 74 5.33 -5.89 -12.65
C SER A 74 4.35 -7.04 -12.92
N GLN A 75 3.07 -6.74 -13.10
CA GLN A 75 2.00 -7.74 -13.22
C GLN A 75 1.56 -8.00 -14.66
N TYR A 76 1.87 -7.10 -15.61
CA TYR A 76 1.24 -7.09 -16.93
C TYR A 76 1.56 -8.31 -17.80
N ASN A 77 2.72 -8.92 -17.59
CA ASN A 77 3.19 -10.05 -18.40
C ASN A 77 3.05 -11.40 -17.67
N LEU A 78 2.31 -11.45 -16.56
CA LEU A 78 2.03 -12.68 -15.82
C LEU A 78 0.73 -13.30 -16.33
N ASP A 79 0.73 -14.62 -16.58
CA ASP A 79 -0.49 -15.35 -16.94
C ASP A 79 -1.56 -15.26 -15.84
N GLN A 80 -1.11 -15.13 -14.59
CA GLN A 80 -1.95 -14.88 -13.42
C GLN A 80 -1.34 -13.74 -12.59
N PRO A 81 -1.94 -12.55 -12.59
CA PRO A 81 -1.52 -11.44 -11.74
C PRO A 81 -1.58 -11.81 -10.26
N GLU A 82 -0.58 -11.36 -9.49
CA GLU A 82 -0.59 -11.51 -8.05
C GLU A 82 -1.58 -10.52 -7.41
N GLY A 83 -2.39 -11.00 -6.47
CA GLY A 83 -3.22 -10.12 -5.63
C GLY A 83 -2.37 -9.29 -4.67
N VAL A 84 -2.83 -8.08 -4.34
CA VAL A 84 -2.18 -7.21 -3.37
C VAL A 84 -2.26 -7.83 -1.97
N ARG A 85 -1.11 -8.19 -1.40
CA ARG A 85 -1.01 -8.75 -0.05
C ARG A 85 -0.89 -7.59 0.92
N ASN A 86 -1.47 -7.74 2.12
CA ASN A 86 -1.57 -6.68 3.14
C ASN A 86 -2.56 -5.55 2.87
N LEU A 87 -3.32 -5.57 1.76
CA LEU A 87 -4.39 -4.59 1.55
C LEU A 87 -5.25 -4.50 2.82
N LEU A 88 -5.82 -5.61 3.28
CA LEU A 88 -6.67 -5.70 4.47
C LEU A 88 -6.02 -5.29 5.81
N LYS A 89 -4.68 -5.24 5.92
CA LYS A 89 -4.02 -4.84 7.18
C LYS A 89 -4.05 -3.33 7.42
N GLU A 90 -4.19 -2.55 6.34
CA GLU A 90 -4.31 -1.09 6.39
C GLU A 90 -5.78 -0.61 6.59
N TYR A 91 -6.74 -1.54 6.67
CA TYR A 91 -8.15 -1.18 6.84
C TYR A 91 -8.49 -1.15 8.31
N VAL A 92 -8.94 0.02 8.78
CA VAL A 92 -9.75 0.09 9.99
C VAL A 92 -11.08 -0.58 9.66
N GLU A 93 -11.51 -1.52 10.51
CA GLU A 93 -12.84 -2.14 10.39
C GLU A 93 -13.78 -1.48 11.40
N ASP A 94 -14.98 -1.18 10.94
CA ASP A 94 -16.11 -0.76 11.78
C ASP A 94 -17.02 -1.98 11.96
N ILE A 95 -17.12 -2.51 13.18
CA ILE A 95 -17.74 -3.80 13.45
C ILE A 95 -19.08 -3.61 14.13
N ALA A 96 -20.15 -4.02 13.44
CA ALA A 96 -21.48 -4.17 14.02
C ALA A 96 -21.69 -5.63 14.46
N GLU A 97 -22.04 -5.85 15.72
CA GLU A 97 -22.34 -7.20 16.23
C GLU A 97 -23.82 -7.53 16.06
N GLY A 98 -24.15 -8.73 15.59
CA GLY A 98 -25.54 -9.19 15.42
C GLY A 98 -26.12 -8.84 14.06
N LEU A 99 -26.83 -9.80 13.46
CA LEU A 99 -27.45 -9.65 12.14
C LEU A 99 -28.53 -8.55 12.13
N GLU A 100 -29.20 -8.35 13.26
CA GLU A 100 -30.19 -7.31 13.50
C GLU A 100 -29.64 -5.88 13.27
N ASN A 101 -28.33 -5.69 13.43
CA ASN A 101 -27.67 -4.41 13.22
C ASN A 101 -27.23 -4.19 11.76
N GLY A 102 -27.35 -5.21 10.90
CA GLY A 102 -26.98 -5.12 9.48
C GLY A 102 -27.66 -3.98 8.71
N PRO A 103 -28.99 -3.79 8.80
CA PRO A 103 -29.67 -2.68 8.14
C PRO A 103 -29.16 -1.30 8.60
N ALA A 104 -28.92 -1.11 9.90
CA ALA A 104 -28.42 0.14 10.45
C ALA A 104 -26.97 0.42 10.02
N ALA A 105 -26.12 -0.60 10.06
CA ALA A 105 -24.73 -0.53 9.57
C ALA A 105 -24.68 -0.14 8.08
N LEU A 106 -25.56 -0.73 7.26
CA LEU A 106 -25.65 -0.40 5.83
C LEU A 106 -26.08 1.06 5.60
N VAL A 107 -27.08 1.55 6.33
CA VAL A 107 -27.51 2.96 6.26
C VAL A 107 -26.37 3.90 6.72
N GLY A 108 -25.62 3.49 7.75
CA GLY A 108 -24.43 4.18 8.23
C GLY A 108 -23.38 4.41 7.15
N MET A 109 -23.19 3.43 6.25
CA MET A 109 -22.25 3.55 5.12
C MET A 109 -22.61 4.69 4.16
N PHE A 110 -23.90 4.89 3.86
CA PHE A 110 -24.35 5.95 2.94
C PHE A 110 -24.41 7.33 3.60
N SER A 111 -24.28 7.39 4.92
CA SER A 111 -24.30 8.62 5.70
C SER A 111 -22.93 8.99 6.28
N GLY A 112 -21.89 8.19 5.99
CA GLY A 112 -20.51 8.44 6.44
C GLY A 112 -20.30 8.19 7.94
N HIS A 113 -21.16 7.41 8.59
CA HIS A 113 -21.03 7.08 10.01
C HIS A 113 -19.99 5.99 10.28
N ASN A 114 -19.61 5.20 9.28
CA ASN A 114 -18.62 4.13 9.43
C ASN A 114 -17.19 4.66 9.33
N VAL A 115 -16.29 4.14 10.17
CA VAL A 115 -14.85 4.41 10.08
C VAL A 115 -14.14 3.23 9.44
N GLY A 116 -13.84 3.34 8.15
CA GLY A 116 -13.19 2.28 7.38
C GLY A 116 -14.18 1.23 6.87
N LYS A 117 -13.79 -0.04 6.81
CA LYS A 117 -14.61 -1.11 6.23
C LYS A 117 -15.68 -1.56 7.22
N GLN A 118 -16.95 -1.37 6.88
CA GLN A 118 -18.06 -1.89 7.68
C GLN A 118 -18.13 -3.42 7.58
N VAL A 119 -18.18 -4.09 8.74
CA VAL A 119 -18.35 -5.54 8.89
C VAL A 119 -19.51 -5.82 9.85
N VAL A 120 -20.28 -6.86 9.58
CA VAL A 120 -21.34 -7.35 10.49
C VAL A 120 -20.98 -8.75 10.97
N VAL A 121 -20.78 -8.91 12.28
CA VAL A 121 -20.47 -10.21 12.90
C VAL A 121 -21.79 -10.91 13.24
N VAL A 122 -22.09 -11.98 12.49
CA VAL A 122 -23.35 -12.73 12.65
C VAL A 122 -23.24 -13.82 13.72
N ALA A 123 -22.06 -14.44 13.85
CA ALA A 123 -21.74 -15.39 14.90
C ALA A 123 -20.24 -15.32 15.20
N ARG A 124 -19.88 -15.57 16.45
CA ARG A 124 -18.49 -15.84 16.86
C ARG A 124 -18.40 -17.34 17.15
N GLU A 125 -17.29 -17.95 16.75
CA GLU A 125 -16.98 -19.34 17.12
C GLU A 125 -16.95 -19.54 18.64
#